data_AF-A0A7V4LPF9-F1
#
_entry.id   AF-A0A7V4LPF9-F1
#
_cell.length_a   1.000
_cell.length_b   1.000
_cell.length_c   1.000
_cell.angle_alpha   90.00
_cell.angle_beta   90.00
_cell.angle_gamma   90.00
#
_symmetry.space_group_name_H-M   'P 1'
#
loop_
_entity.id
_entity.type
_entity.pdbx_description
1 polymer ?
#
loop_
_entity_poly.entity_id
_entity_poly.type
_entity_poly.pdbx_seq_one_letter_code
_entity_poly.pdbx_strand_id
1 'polypeptide(L)'
;MNSVPENFIIHVSADNRYRLYVNERLVSWGPVVGDLLNWNYETIDIAPYLKTGKNIIAAQVWNPGSLKGARQISYCTAFILQGNSQTEQQVNTNKSWVFAKDSGYHFIEITSEIAGGGYIAGATDSIFGKQHPWDWNKLEFDDSKWKQAAELGKGNHAGLDTWLGTP
;
A
#
# COMPACT_ATOMS: atom_id res chain seq x y z
N MET A 1 16.05 2.83 15.04
CA MET A 1 17.13 1.86 14.74
C MET A 1 18.47 2.42 15.19
N ASN A 2 19.32 1.59 15.80
CA ASN A 2 20.64 2.02 16.31
C ASN A 2 21.77 1.87 15.26
N SER A 3 21.52 1.08 14.21
CA SER A 3 22.36 0.94 13.03
C SER A 3 21.45 0.61 11.83
N VAL A 4 21.95 0.87 10.61
CA VAL A 4 21.31 0.40 9.38
C VAL A 4 21.84 -1.01 9.10
N PRO A 5 20.98 -2.04 8.96
CA PRO A 5 21.43 -3.38 8.63
C PRO A 5 21.91 -3.44 7.17
N GLU A 6 22.69 -4.47 6.84
CA GLU A 6 23.17 -4.69 5.48
C GLU A 6 22.03 -4.97 4.49
N ASN A 7 21.02 -5.73 4.95
CA ASN A 7 19.79 -6.00 4.22
C ASN A 7 18.60 -5.79 5.16
N PHE A 8 17.48 -5.32 4.61
CA PHE A 8 16.21 -5.20 5.30
C PHE A 8 15.11 -5.61 4.31
N ILE A 9 14.83 -6.91 4.24
CA ILE A 9 13.94 -7.48 3.23
C ILE A 9 12.49 -7.44 3.71
N ILE A 10 11.61 -6.90 2.87
CA ILE A 10 10.17 -6.86 3.11
C ILE A 10 9.38 -7.40 1.92
N HIS A 11 8.18 -7.88 2.22
CA HIS A 11 7.17 -8.31 1.27
C HIS A 11 5.99 -7.34 1.36
N VAL A 12 5.53 -6.82 0.23
CA VAL A 12 4.49 -5.79 0.21
C VAL A 12 3.45 -6.04 -0.87
N SER A 13 2.18 -5.88 -0.48
CA SER A 13 1.05 -5.94 -1.39
C SER A 13 -0.09 -5.04 -0.94
N ALA A 14 -1.09 -4.89 -1.80
CA ALA A 14 -2.31 -4.15 -1.52
C ALA A 14 -3.46 -4.61 -2.41
N ASP A 15 -4.67 -4.29 -1.98
CA ASP A 15 -5.86 -4.32 -2.82
C ASP A 15 -6.30 -2.86 -3.04
N ASN A 16 -6.10 -2.26 -4.22
CA ASN A 16 -5.77 -2.90 -5.52
C ASN A 16 -4.33 -2.62 -5.92
N ARG A 17 -3.83 -1.43 -5.54
CA ARG A 17 -2.51 -0.93 -5.88
C ARG A 17 -1.93 -0.11 -4.73
N TYR A 18 -0.61 -0.10 -4.61
CA TYR A 18 0.12 0.72 -3.66
C TYR A 18 1.28 1.49 -4.32
N ARG A 19 1.67 2.56 -3.63
CA ARG A 19 3.01 3.15 -3.69
C ARG A 19 3.60 3.14 -2.28
N LEU A 20 4.80 2.61 -2.13
CA LEU A 20 5.50 2.47 -0.86
C LEU A 20 6.64 3.48 -0.80
N TYR A 21 6.72 4.18 0.32
CA TYR A 21 7.72 5.18 0.62
C TYR A 21 8.50 4.79 1.87
N VAL A 22 9.82 4.96 1.82
CA VAL A 22 10.71 4.82 2.99
C VAL A 22 11.52 6.09 3.09
N ASN A 23 11.39 6.80 4.22
CA ASN A 23 12.00 8.13 4.41
C ASN A 23 11.74 9.05 3.20
N GLU A 24 10.47 9.22 2.85
CA GLU A 24 9.96 10.12 1.79
C GLU A 24 10.32 9.72 0.35
N ARG A 25 11.14 8.68 0.16
CA ARG A 25 11.54 8.18 -1.16
C ARG A 25 10.60 7.07 -1.60
N LEU A 26 10.09 7.15 -2.83
CA LEU A 26 9.36 6.04 -3.46
C LEU A 26 10.31 4.86 -3.66
N VAL A 27 10.03 3.72 -3.04
CA VAL A 27 10.88 2.52 -3.12
C VAL A 27 10.25 1.39 -3.91
N SER A 28 8.92 1.34 -3.96
CA SER A 28 8.19 0.32 -4.72
C SER A 28 6.78 0.78 -5.06
N TRP A 29 6.20 0.17 -6.08
CA TRP A 29 4.80 0.23 -6.40
C TRP A 29 4.31 -1.17 -6.76
N GLY A 30 3.01 -1.38 -6.73
CA GLY A 30 2.47 -2.69 -7.05
C GLY A 30 1.04 -2.85 -6.56
N PRO A 31 0.63 -4.08 -6.23
CA PRO A 31 1.20 -5.29 -6.80
C PRO A 31 0.93 -5.34 -8.32
N VAL A 32 1.63 -6.24 -9.02
CA VAL A 32 1.18 -6.68 -10.35
C VAL A 32 -0.21 -7.31 -10.21
N VAL A 33 -1.06 -7.08 -11.20
CA VAL A 33 -2.45 -7.56 -11.17
C VAL A 33 -2.50 -9.08 -11.03
N GLY A 34 -3.30 -9.55 -10.07
CA GLY A 34 -3.62 -10.95 -9.84
C GLY A 34 -5.12 -11.21 -9.90
N ASP A 35 -5.58 -12.25 -9.22
CA ASP A 35 -6.99 -12.60 -9.06
C ASP A 35 -7.33 -12.85 -7.57
N LEU A 36 -8.61 -13.11 -7.28
CA LEU A 36 -9.10 -13.29 -5.89
C LEU A 36 -8.45 -14.48 -5.15
N LEU A 37 -7.86 -15.44 -5.89
CA LEU A 37 -7.20 -16.63 -5.34
C LEU A 37 -5.67 -16.52 -5.41
N ASN A 38 -5.14 -15.64 -6.27
CA ASN A 38 -3.72 -15.46 -6.51
C ASN A 38 -3.34 -13.98 -6.40
N TRP A 39 -3.01 -13.53 -5.19
CA TRP A 39 -2.56 -12.17 -4.93
C TRP A 39 -1.03 -12.07 -5.04
N ASN A 40 -0.53 -11.22 -5.93
CA ASN A 40 0.91 -10.97 -6.06
C ASN A 40 1.41 -10.03 -4.96
N TYR A 41 2.70 -10.12 -4.65
CA TYR A 41 3.41 -9.20 -3.76
C TYR A 41 4.81 -8.97 -4.32
N GLU A 42 5.44 -7.87 -3.91
CA GLU A 42 6.84 -7.60 -4.23
C GLU A 42 7.71 -7.95 -3.04
N THR A 43 8.89 -8.55 -3.30
CA THR A 43 9.95 -8.73 -2.32
C THR A 43 11.06 -7.74 -2.64
N ILE A 44 11.36 -6.83 -1.71
CA ILE A 44 12.34 -5.77 -1.91
C ILE A 44 13.24 -5.61 -0.69
N ASP A 45 14.49 -5.23 -0.93
CA ASP A 45 15.40 -4.76 0.12
C ASP A 45 15.26 -3.24 0.28
N ILE A 46 14.90 -2.80 1.49
CA ILE A 46 14.77 -1.38 1.81
C ILE A 46 15.95 -0.82 2.63
N ALA A 47 16.96 -1.62 2.96
CA ALA A 47 18.13 -1.16 3.71
C ALA A 47 18.77 0.12 3.12
N PRO A 48 18.93 0.28 1.78
CA PRO A 48 19.50 1.48 1.19
C PRO A 48 18.73 2.79 1.47
N TYR A 49 17.48 2.70 1.92
CA TYR A 49 16.62 3.84 2.21
C TYR A 49 16.51 4.14 3.70
N LEU A 50 17.03 3.26 4.56
CA LEU A 50 17.01 3.41 6.00
C LEU A 50 18.15 4.30 6.50
N LYS A 51 17.94 4.90 7.67
CA LYS A 51 18.93 5.71 8.38
C LYS A 51 18.99 5.33 9.86
N THR A 52 20.11 5.64 10.50
CA THR A 52 20.22 5.56 11.96
C THR A 52 19.20 6.51 12.62
N GLY A 53 18.58 6.07 13.72
CA GLY A 53 17.55 6.82 14.43
C GLY A 53 16.14 6.50 13.94
N LYS A 54 15.31 7.54 13.80
CA LYS A 54 13.90 7.43 13.40
C LYS A 54 13.78 7.26 11.89
N ASN A 55 12.90 6.37 11.48
CA ASN A 55 12.54 6.12 10.08
C ASN A 55 11.02 6.17 9.95
N ILE A 56 10.54 6.52 8.76
CA ILE A 56 9.12 6.44 8.40
C ILE A 56 8.94 5.49 7.23
N ILE A 57 7.93 4.65 7.30
CA ILE A 57 7.43 3.86 6.18
C ILE A 57 5.98 4.29 5.97
N ALA A 58 5.65 4.69 4.74
CA ALA A 58 4.35 5.23 4.40
C ALA A 58 3.86 4.58 3.10
N ALA A 59 2.57 4.27 3.01
CA ALA A 59 1.99 3.67 1.81
C ALA A 59 0.73 4.42 1.38
N GLN A 60 0.64 4.70 0.08
CA GLN A 60 -0.60 5.14 -0.55
C GLN A 60 -1.26 3.93 -1.17
N VAL A 61 -2.53 3.68 -0.83
CA VAL A 61 -3.33 2.61 -1.43
C VAL A 61 -4.41 3.22 -2.32
N TRP A 62 -4.53 2.68 -3.52
CA TRP A 62 -5.46 3.15 -4.54
C TRP A 62 -6.42 2.03 -4.95
N ASN A 63 -7.71 2.23 -4.68
CA ASN A 63 -8.78 1.29 -5.03
C ASN A 63 -9.96 2.05 -5.66
N PRO A 64 -10.14 2.00 -7.00
CA PRO A 64 -11.28 2.60 -7.68
C PRO A 64 -12.61 1.85 -7.51
N GLY A 65 -12.64 0.71 -6.82
CA GLY A 65 -13.85 -0.06 -6.54
C GLY A 65 -14.57 -0.53 -7.82
N SER A 66 -15.80 -0.07 -8.03
CA SER A 66 -16.57 -0.34 -9.25
C SER A 66 -16.01 0.37 -10.49
N LEU A 67 -15.22 1.42 -10.32
CA LEU A 67 -14.63 2.22 -11.39
C LEU A 67 -13.25 1.69 -11.86
N LYS A 68 -12.83 0.53 -11.35
CA LYS A 68 -11.55 -0.06 -11.71
C LYS A 68 -11.57 -0.55 -13.17
N GLY A 69 -10.42 -0.49 -13.84
CA GLY A 69 -10.29 -1.03 -15.19
C GLY A 69 -10.58 -2.54 -15.22
N ALA A 70 -11.02 -3.05 -16.38
CA ALA A 70 -11.52 -4.43 -16.51
C ALA A 70 -10.51 -5.51 -16.08
N ARG A 71 -9.21 -5.22 -16.20
CA ARG A 71 -8.14 -6.13 -15.77
C ARG A 71 -7.99 -6.19 -14.25
N GLN A 72 -8.40 -5.16 -13.51
CA GLN A 72 -8.21 -5.08 -12.07
C GLN A 72 -9.28 -5.89 -11.34
N ILE A 73 -8.84 -6.86 -10.56
CA ILE A 73 -9.67 -7.65 -9.67
C ILE A 73 -9.46 -7.12 -8.24
N SER A 74 -10.55 -6.94 -7.49
CA SER A 74 -10.53 -6.36 -6.15
C SER A 74 -11.61 -7.00 -5.28
N TYR A 75 -11.31 -7.21 -4.01
CA TYR A 75 -12.24 -7.66 -2.98
C TYR A 75 -12.57 -6.54 -2.01
N CYS A 76 -11.55 -5.95 -1.35
CA CYS A 76 -11.71 -4.84 -0.43
C CYS A 76 -10.39 -4.07 -0.27
N THR A 77 -10.45 -2.75 -0.06
CA THR A 77 -9.23 -1.95 0.12
C THR A 77 -8.41 -2.45 1.31
N ALA A 78 -7.19 -2.91 1.03
CA ALA A 78 -6.29 -3.47 2.03
C ALA A 78 -4.81 -3.19 1.70
N PHE A 79 -3.96 -3.23 2.71
CA PHE A 79 -2.51 -3.12 2.58
C PHE A 79 -1.85 -4.13 3.51
N ILE A 80 -0.80 -4.78 3.02
CA ILE A 80 0.01 -5.70 3.81
C ILE A 80 1.48 -5.42 3.55
N LEU A 81 2.25 -5.31 4.63
CA LEU A 81 3.70 -5.28 4.62
C LEU A 81 4.20 -6.25 5.67
N GLN A 82 5.11 -7.13 5.26
CA GLN A 82 5.67 -8.15 6.12
C GLN A 82 7.19 -8.21 5.99
N GLY A 83 7.88 -8.19 7.12
CA GLY A 83 9.31 -8.45 7.20
C GLY A 83 9.66 -9.91 6.93
N ASN A 84 10.78 -10.13 6.25
CA ASN A 84 11.27 -11.46 5.90
C ASN A 84 11.82 -12.25 7.10
N SER A 85 12.46 -11.60 8.07
CA SER A 85 12.98 -12.22 9.30
C SER A 85 12.47 -11.53 10.56
N GLN A 86 12.82 -12.08 11.74
CA GLN A 86 12.51 -11.49 13.03
C GLN A 86 12.97 -10.03 13.16
N THR A 87 14.05 -9.65 12.48
CA THR A 87 14.53 -8.26 12.47
C THR A 87 13.57 -7.35 11.71
N GLU A 88 13.13 -7.74 10.51
CA GLU A 88 12.23 -6.91 9.70
C GLU A 88 10.78 -6.95 10.19
N GLN A 89 10.38 -7.93 11.01
CA GLN A 89 9.02 -8.00 11.56
C GLN A 89 8.59 -6.76 12.35
N GLN A 90 9.54 -5.94 12.81
CA GLN A 90 9.27 -4.65 13.47
C GLN A 90 8.44 -3.67 12.61
N VAL A 91 8.41 -3.85 11.29
CA VAL A 91 7.63 -2.99 10.37
C VAL A 91 6.33 -3.63 9.88
N ASN A 92 5.98 -4.83 10.34
CA ASN A 92 4.77 -5.52 9.90
C ASN A 92 3.53 -4.64 10.04
N THR A 93 2.65 -4.65 9.05
CA THR A 93 1.32 -4.04 9.16
C THR A 93 0.56 -4.66 10.32
N ASN A 94 0.13 -3.82 11.26
CA ASN A 94 -0.66 -4.21 12.42
C ASN A 94 -1.39 -2.97 12.97
N LYS A 95 -2.04 -3.08 14.14
CA LYS A 95 -2.83 -2.01 14.76
C LYS A 95 -2.03 -0.78 15.20
N SER A 96 -0.70 -0.83 15.19
CA SER A 96 0.18 0.33 15.43
C SER A 96 0.22 1.29 14.25
N TRP A 97 -0.13 0.82 13.05
CA TRP A 97 -0.22 1.68 11.87
C TRP A 97 -1.43 2.60 12.00
N VAL A 98 -1.30 3.81 11.46
CA VAL A 98 -2.41 4.74 11.31
C VAL A 98 -2.72 4.94 9.83
N PHE A 99 -3.96 5.29 9.52
CA PHE A 99 -4.42 5.55 8.17
C PHE A 99 -5.44 6.69 8.14
N ALA A 100 -5.49 7.37 7.00
CA ALA A 100 -6.56 8.29 6.65
C ALA A 100 -6.99 8.06 5.20
N LYS A 101 -8.28 8.25 4.93
CA LYS A 101 -8.76 8.39 3.55
C LYS A 101 -8.43 9.80 3.09
N ASP A 102 -7.74 9.91 1.96
CA ASP A 102 -7.56 11.19 1.29
C ASP A 102 -8.91 11.69 0.76
N SER A 103 -9.44 12.74 1.38
CA SER A 103 -10.70 13.38 0.95
C SER A 103 -10.50 14.36 -0.20
N GLY A 104 -9.26 14.70 -0.55
CA GLY A 104 -8.94 15.52 -1.71
C GLY A 104 -8.90 14.73 -3.01
N TYR A 105 -8.63 13.42 -2.95
CA TYR A 105 -8.48 12.57 -4.13
C TYR A 105 -9.81 11.91 -4.53
N HIS A 106 -10.14 12.03 -5.82
CA HIS A 106 -11.39 11.54 -6.38
C HIS A 106 -11.16 10.81 -7.70
N PHE A 107 -12.03 9.84 -7.95
CA PHE A 107 -12.13 9.16 -9.24
C PHE A 107 -13.10 9.90 -10.16
N ILE A 108 -12.72 10.08 -11.42
CA ILE A 108 -13.61 10.52 -12.49
C ILE A 108 -13.91 9.32 -13.37
N GLU A 109 -15.18 8.92 -13.39
CA GLU A 109 -15.65 7.85 -14.28
C GLU A 109 -15.48 8.24 -15.75
N ILE A 110 -14.95 7.32 -16.54
CA ILE A 110 -14.89 7.43 -17.99
C ILE A 110 -15.83 6.38 -18.58
N THR A 111 -16.91 6.87 -19.20
CA THR A 111 -17.89 6.02 -19.87
C THR A 111 -17.45 5.72 -21.30
N SER A 112 -18.07 4.71 -21.92
CA SER A 112 -17.88 4.42 -23.34
C SER A 112 -18.26 5.60 -24.25
N GLU A 113 -19.22 6.43 -23.83
CA GLU A 113 -19.59 7.65 -24.55
C GLU A 113 -18.46 8.69 -24.52
N ILE A 114 -17.87 8.95 -23.35
CA ILE A 114 -16.73 9.86 -23.19
C ILE A 114 -15.52 9.36 -23.99
N ALA A 115 -15.27 8.04 -23.99
CA ALA A 115 -14.17 7.43 -24.69
C ALA A 115 -14.39 7.28 -26.22
N GLY A 116 -15.62 7.50 -26.72
CA GLY A 116 -15.97 7.29 -28.12
C GLY A 116 -15.99 5.82 -28.55
N GLY A 117 -16.19 4.87 -27.63
CA GLY A 117 -16.17 3.44 -27.92
C GLY A 117 -15.94 2.57 -26.68
N GLY A 118 -15.53 1.31 -26.89
CA GLY A 118 -15.21 0.39 -25.81
C GLY A 118 -14.08 0.91 -24.91
N TYR A 119 -14.28 0.90 -23.59
CA TYR A 119 -13.34 1.44 -22.63
C TYR A 119 -13.08 0.46 -21.47
N ILE A 120 -11.81 0.14 -21.22
CA ILE A 120 -11.41 -0.89 -20.23
C ILE A 120 -10.38 -0.38 -19.21
N ALA A 121 -9.89 0.86 -19.32
CA ALA A 121 -8.77 1.36 -18.53
C ALA A 121 -9.14 1.77 -17.09
N GLY A 122 -10.44 2.00 -16.80
CA GLY A 122 -10.92 2.46 -15.49
C GLY A 122 -10.96 3.98 -15.36
N ALA A 123 -11.41 4.48 -14.21
CA ALA A 123 -11.51 5.92 -13.95
C ALA A 123 -10.17 6.65 -14.06
N THR A 124 -10.26 7.96 -14.33
CA THR A 124 -9.14 8.90 -14.20
C THR A 124 -9.17 9.61 -12.84
N ASP A 125 -8.18 10.45 -12.58
CA ASP A 125 -7.94 11.01 -11.26
C ASP A 125 -8.24 12.52 -11.21
N SER A 126 -8.72 12.98 -10.04
CA SER A 126 -8.87 14.39 -9.71
C SER A 126 -8.41 14.67 -8.29
N ILE A 127 -7.79 15.83 -8.08
CA ILE A 127 -7.29 16.25 -6.78
C ILE A 127 -7.81 17.63 -6.45
N PHE A 128 -8.55 17.72 -5.34
CA PHE A 128 -8.87 18.97 -4.70
C PHE A 128 -7.78 19.30 -3.68
N GLY A 129 -6.75 20.02 -4.13
CA GLY A 129 -5.50 20.21 -3.38
C GLY A 129 -5.67 20.78 -1.97
N LYS A 130 -6.70 21.60 -1.70
CA LYS A 130 -6.97 22.14 -0.35
C LYS A 130 -7.30 21.05 0.69
N GLN A 131 -7.81 19.91 0.24
CA GLN A 131 -8.19 18.78 1.11
C GLN A 131 -7.19 17.62 1.08
N HIS A 132 -6.28 17.60 0.11
CA HIS A 132 -5.25 16.57 0.03
C HIS A 132 -4.27 16.72 1.19
N PRO A 133 -3.91 15.63 1.90
CA PRO A 133 -2.96 15.68 3.01
C PRO A 133 -1.53 15.76 2.46
N TRP A 134 -1.10 16.95 2.03
CA TRP A 134 0.27 17.17 1.58
C TRP A 134 1.28 16.74 2.63
N ASP A 135 2.45 16.25 2.17
CA ASP A 135 3.56 15.82 3.02
C ASP A 135 3.25 14.67 4.01
N TRP A 136 2.14 13.95 3.83
CA TRP A 136 1.73 12.81 4.67
C TRP A 136 2.79 11.71 4.85
N ASN A 137 3.75 11.61 3.93
CA ASN A 137 4.81 10.60 3.94
C ASN A 137 6.13 11.10 4.57
N LYS A 138 6.15 12.32 5.15
CA LYS A 138 7.30 12.89 5.84
C LYS A 138 7.35 12.48 7.31
N LEU A 139 8.56 12.33 7.84
CA LEU A 139 8.76 11.88 9.23
C LEU A 139 8.20 12.88 10.26
N GLU A 140 8.18 14.17 9.91
CA GLU A 140 7.65 15.26 10.73
C GLU A 140 6.13 15.49 10.58
N PHE A 141 5.45 14.72 9.74
CA PHE A 141 4.01 14.85 9.56
C PHE A 141 3.26 14.52 10.85
N ASP A 142 2.29 15.36 11.21
CA ASP A 142 1.40 15.13 12.36
C ASP A 142 0.23 14.24 11.95
N ASP A 143 0.36 12.94 12.20
CA ASP A 143 -0.65 11.91 11.96
C ASP A 143 -1.58 11.69 13.17
N SER A 144 -1.55 12.53 14.20
CA SER A 144 -2.31 12.34 15.44
C SER A 144 -3.83 12.25 15.26
N LYS A 145 -4.35 12.76 14.14
CA LYS A 145 -5.77 12.71 13.77
C LYS A 145 -6.14 11.52 12.89
N TRP A 146 -5.17 10.74 12.45
CA TRP A 146 -5.40 9.56 11.64
C TRP A 146 -5.97 8.42 12.49
N LYS A 147 -6.70 7.52 11.85
CA LYS A 147 -7.34 6.41 12.54
C LYS A 147 -6.34 5.27 12.69
N GLN A 148 -6.39 4.55 13.80
CA GLN A 148 -5.64 3.30 13.93
C GLN A 148 -6.14 2.27 12.92
N ALA A 149 -5.21 1.55 12.30
CA ALA A 149 -5.51 0.48 11.37
C ALA A 149 -6.26 -0.66 12.07
N ALA A 150 -7.21 -1.24 11.34
CA ALA A 150 -7.90 -2.45 11.74
C ALA A 150 -7.31 -3.65 10.99
N GLU A 151 -7.28 -4.79 11.67
CA GLU A 151 -6.88 -6.06 11.05
C GLU A 151 -8.07 -6.63 10.27
N LEU A 152 -7.87 -6.93 8.99
CA LEU A 152 -8.89 -7.55 8.13
C LEU A 152 -8.76 -9.07 8.06
N GLY A 153 -7.54 -9.58 8.29
CA GLY A 153 -7.20 -11.00 8.22
C GLY A 153 -5.73 -11.19 7.87
N LYS A 154 -5.33 -12.45 7.68
CA LYS A 154 -3.96 -12.83 7.33
C LYS A 154 -3.78 -12.91 5.82
N GLY A 155 -2.59 -12.58 5.33
CA GLY A 155 -2.18 -12.85 3.96
C GLY A 155 -1.89 -14.34 3.77
N ASN A 156 -2.94 -15.15 3.56
CA ASN A 156 -2.79 -16.60 3.41
C ASN A 156 -2.73 -17.00 1.94
N HIS A 157 -1.89 -17.99 1.62
CA HIS A 157 -2.02 -18.74 0.38
C HIS A 157 -3.22 -19.70 0.50
N ALA A 158 -4.01 -19.83 -0.57
CA ALA A 158 -5.10 -20.79 -0.60
C ALA A 158 -4.57 -22.21 -0.34
N GLY A 159 -4.98 -22.81 0.78
CA GLY A 159 -4.71 -24.21 1.11
C GLY A 159 -3.40 -24.50 1.87
N LEU A 160 -2.63 -23.49 2.29
CA LEU A 160 -1.42 -23.69 3.07
C LEU A 160 -1.26 -22.64 4.18
N ASP A 161 -1.34 -23.08 5.44
CA ASP A 161 -0.87 -22.34 6.62
C ASP A 161 0.68 -22.36 6.70
N THR A 162 1.38 -22.29 5.56
CA THR A 162 2.85 -22.48 5.48
C THR A 162 3.63 -21.17 5.45
N TRP A 163 2.99 -20.02 5.68
CA TRP A 163 3.72 -18.77 5.87
C TRP A 163 4.44 -18.80 7.23
N LEU A 164 5.77 -18.93 7.17
CA LEU A 164 6.68 -19.01 8.34
C LEU A 164 6.89 -17.66 9.06
N GLY A 165 6.00 -16.70 8.88
CA GLY A 165 5.94 -15.49 9.68
C GLY A 165 4.49 -15.24 10.10
N THR A 166 4.13 -15.71 11.29
CA THR A 166 2.85 -15.47 11.97
C THR A 166 2.92 -14.19 12.82
N PRO A 167 1.80 -13.57 13.25
CA PRO A 167 0.39 -13.99 13.24
C PRO A 167 -0.49 -13.32 12.20
#